data_AF-E3MKU3-F1
#
_entry.id   AF-E3MKU3-F1
#
_cell.length_a   1.000
_cell.length_b   1.000
_cell.length_c   1.000
_cell.angle_alpha   90.00
_cell.angle_beta   90.00
_cell.angle_gamma   90.00
#
_symmetry.space_group_name_H-M   'P 1'
#
loop_
_entity.id
_entity.type
_entity.pdbx_description
1 polymer ?
#
loop_
_entity_poly.entity_id
_entity_poly.type
_entity_poly.pdbx_seq_one_letter_code
_entity_poly.pdbx_strand_id
1 'polypeptide(L)'
;MVSALYHQISAREFQSFLQYPWKKSGYMDRDANEPEFTTPAEYCMGKATPEDCYISGCGELGCLKCARCQNWVCFDHLVVSQIHLCPLP
;
A
#
# COMPACT_ATOMS: atom_id res chain seq x y z
N MET A 1 7.52 -10.55 -14.30
CA MET A 1 6.20 -10.31 -13.70
C MET A 1 6.41 -9.53 -12.40
N VAL A 2 5.73 -8.40 -12.21
CA VAL A 2 5.79 -7.65 -10.94
C VAL A 2 4.68 -8.19 -10.04
N SER A 3 5.03 -8.62 -8.83
CA SER A 3 4.03 -9.05 -7.83
C SER A 3 3.19 -7.86 -7.38
N ALA A 4 1.86 -8.02 -7.31
CA ALA A 4 0.95 -6.99 -6.80
C ALA A 4 1.32 -6.55 -5.37
N LEU A 5 1.73 -7.51 -4.53
CA LEU A 5 2.22 -7.22 -3.18
C LEU A 5 3.50 -6.38 -3.22
N TYR A 6 4.47 -6.75 -4.05
CA TYR A 6 5.70 -5.97 -4.18
C TYR A 6 5.39 -4.55 -4.68
N HIS A 7 4.51 -4.43 -5.68
CA HIS A 7 4.08 -3.14 -6.21
C HIS A 7 3.50 -2.26 -5.10
N GLN A 8 2.63 -2.81 -4.25
CA GLN A 8 2.03 -2.11 -3.11
C GLN A 8 3.06 -1.72 -2.04
N ILE A 9 3.88 -2.66 -1.59
CA ILE A 9 4.80 -2.44 -0.45
C ILE A 9 5.98 -1.53 -0.80
N SER A 10 6.38 -1.49 -2.07
CA SER A 10 7.45 -0.59 -2.56
C SER A 10 6.98 0.84 -2.85
N ALA A 11 5.77 1.22 -2.42
CA ALA A 11 5.26 2.58 -2.53
C ALA A 11 6.04 3.55 -1.62
N ARG A 12 6.04 4.85 -1.96
CA ARG A 12 6.81 5.88 -1.23
C ARG A 12 6.29 6.05 0.20
N GLU A 13 5.00 5.82 0.38
CA GLU A 13 4.24 5.81 1.62
C GLU A 13 4.88 4.88 2.66
N PHE A 14 5.52 3.80 2.23
CA PHE A 14 6.16 2.81 3.11
C PHE A 14 7.67 2.95 3.21
N GLN A 15 8.27 4.02 2.68
CA GLN A 15 9.72 4.19 2.72
C GLN A 15 10.27 4.17 4.16
N SER A 16 9.65 4.89 5.08
CA SER A 16 10.05 4.90 6.50
C SER A 16 9.88 3.52 7.15
N PHE A 17 8.79 2.82 6.85
CA PHE A 17 8.55 1.44 7.30
C PHE A 17 9.64 0.49 6.78
N LEU A 18 10.01 0.60 5.51
CA LEU A 18 11.05 -0.25 4.90
C LEU A 18 12.45 0.04 5.43
N GLN A 19 12.72 1.26 5.90
CA GLN A 19 13.99 1.63 6.53
C GLN A 19 14.10 1.16 7.99
N TYR A 20 12.96 0.97 8.68
CA TYR A 20 12.94 0.60 10.10
C TYR A 20 13.81 -0.62 10.47
N PRO A 21 13.77 -1.76 9.75
CA PRO A 21 14.60 -2.90 10.07
C PRO A 21 16.10 -2.59 10.00
N TRP A 22 16.54 -1.83 8.99
CA TRP A 22 17.94 -1.43 8.82
C TRP A 22 18.42 -0.54 9.96
N LYS A 23 17.60 0.44 10.36
CA LYS A 23 17.84 1.31 11.52
C LYS A 23 17.83 0.54 12.83
N LYS A 24 16.98 -0.47 12.96
CA LYS A 24 16.92 -1.34 14.15
C LYS A 24 18.13 -2.26 14.26
N SER A 25 18.66 -2.71 13.13
CA SER A 25 19.87 -3.53 13.07
C SER A 25 21.18 -2.74 13.14
N GLY A 26 21.12 -1.40 13.17
CA GLY A 26 22.32 -0.54 13.26
C GLY A 26 23.05 -0.31 11.93
N TYR A 27 22.42 -0.63 10.80
CA TYR A 27 22.97 -0.36 9.46
C TYR A 27 22.72 1.07 8.97
N MET A 28 21.90 1.83 9.69
CA MET A 28 21.58 3.23 9.40
C MET A 28 21.59 4.01 10.71
N ASP A 29 21.96 5.28 10.63
CA ASP A 29 21.90 6.19 11.77
C ASP A 29 20.46 6.35 12.26
N ARG A 30 20.30 6.45 13.58
CA ARG A 30 19.03 6.70 14.24
C ARG A 30 18.93 8.18 14.59
N ASP A 31 18.02 8.88 13.96
CA ASP A 31 17.68 10.24 14.35
C ASP A 31 16.71 10.22 15.54
N ALA A 32 16.97 11.05 16.54
CA ALA A 32 16.08 11.20 17.70
C ALA A 32 14.72 11.83 17.32
N ASN A 33 14.63 12.49 16.17
CA ASN A 33 13.44 13.14 15.62
C ASN A 33 12.81 12.34 14.47
N GLU A 34 13.05 11.03 14.43
CA GLU A 34 12.52 10.18 13.37
C GLU A 34 10.98 10.17 13.38
N PRO A 35 10.32 10.45 12.23
CA PRO A 35 8.87 10.42 12.16
C PRO A 35 8.34 9.00 12.40
N GLU A 36 7.23 8.89 13.14
CA GLU A 36 6.48 7.64 13.23
C GLU A 36 6.09 7.18 11.81
N PHE A 37 6.30 5.89 11.54
CA PHE A 37 5.88 5.29 10.27
C PHE A 37 4.52 4.62 10.44
N THR A 38 3.75 4.60 9.36
CA THR A 38 2.51 3.83 9.29
C THR A 38 2.81 2.46 8.68
N THR A 39 2.25 1.39 9.26
CA THR A 39 2.39 0.05 8.69
C THR A 39 1.51 -0.10 7.45
N PRO A 40 1.85 -1.02 6.52
CA PRO A 40 1.01 -1.30 5.36
C PRO A 40 -0.43 -1.65 5.73
N ALA A 41 -0.65 -2.44 6.78
CA ALA A 41 -1.99 -2.77 7.24
C ALA A 41 -2.77 -1.52 7.69
N GLU A 42 -2.15 -0.66 8.51
CA GLU A 42 -2.78 0.58 8.98
C GLU A 42 -3.10 1.54 7.84
N TYR A 43 -2.23 1.66 6.84
CA TYR A 43 -2.49 2.55 5.71
C TYR A 43 -3.54 1.98 4.75
N CYS A 44 -3.41 0.70 4.40
CA CYS A 44 -4.17 0.07 3.33
C CYS A 44 -5.57 -0.39 3.80
N MET A 45 -5.71 -0.66 5.10
CA MET A 45 -6.92 -1.23 5.70
C MET A 45 -7.41 -0.43 6.92
N GLY A 46 -6.57 0.41 7.53
CA GLY A 46 -6.90 1.12 8.76
C GLY A 46 -7.58 2.47 8.52
N LYS A 47 -8.70 2.69 9.24
CA LYS A 47 -9.46 3.95 9.35
C LYS A 47 -10.39 4.33 8.20
N ALA A 48 -10.49 3.56 7.14
CA ALA A 48 -11.41 3.89 6.07
C ALA A 48 -12.72 3.15 6.18
N THR A 49 -13.82 3.89 6.05
CA THR A 49 -15.07 3.32 5.55
C THR A 49 -14.75 2.66 4.22
N PRO A 50 -15.08 1.38 4.00
CA PRO A 50 -14.84 0.75 2.71
C PRO A 50 -15.55 1.57 1.62
N GLU A 51 -14.77 2.12 0.69
CA GLU A 51 -15.28 2.78 -0.51
C GLU A 51 -15.46 1.75 -1.62
N ASP A 52 -16.31 2.06 -2.59
CA ASP A 52 -16.50 1.21 -3.75
C ASP A 52 -15.20 1.04 -4.55
N CYS A 53 -15.06 -0.09 -5.23
CA CYS A 53 -13.94 -0.30 -6.13
C CYS A 53 -13.92 0.77 -7.24
N TYR A 54 -12.76 1.40 -7.45
CA TYR A 54 -12.63 2.50 -8.43
C TYR A 54 -12.79 2.08 -9.91
N ILE A 55 -12.79 0.78 -10.20
CA ILE A 55 -12.90 0.25 -11.56
C ILE A 55 -14.31 0.50 -12.11
N SER A 56 -14.40 1.19 -13.25
CA SER A 56 -15.67 1.53 -13.87
C SER A 56 -16.52 0.28 -14.17
N GLY A 57 -17.77 0.27 -13.70
CA GLY A 57 -18.67 -0.87 -13.84
C GLY A 57 -18.53 -1.93 -12.76
N CYS A 58 -17.63 -1.76 -11.78
CA CYS A 58 -17.57 -2.59 -10.58
C CYS A 58 -18.55 -2.08 -9.53
N GLY A 59 -19.39 -2.97 -8.97
CA GLY A 59 -20.26 -2.68 -7.84
C GLY A 59 -19.79 -3.27 -6.51
N GLU A 60 -18.57 -3.81 -6.48
CA GLU A 60 -17.99 -4.44 -5.29
C GLU A 60 -17.31 -3.41 -4.39
N LEU A 61 -17.33 -3.66 -3.08
CA LEU A 61 -16.59 -2.86 -2.11
C LEU A 61 -15.08 -3.06 -2.29
N GLY A 62 -14.34 -1.97 -2.19
CA GLY A 62 -12.89 -1.99 -2.12
C GLY A 62 -12.42 -2.68 -0.84
N CYS A 63 -11.56 -3.69 -0.98
CA CYS A 63 -10.99 -4.41 0.16
C CYS A 63 -9.67 -3.79 0.64
N LEU A 64 -9.02 -2.99 -0.21
CA LEU A 64 -7.70 -2.45 0.05
C LEU A 64 -7.51 -1.10 -0.66
N LYS A 65 -6.96 -0.12 0.06
CA LYS A 65 -6.48 1.14 -0.51
C LYS A 65 -5.10 0.96 -1.13
N CYS A 66 -4.95 1.28 -2.41
CA CYS A 66 -3.65 1.24 -3.06
C CYS A 66 -2.75 2.35 -2.52
N ALA A 67 -1.50 2.03 -2.14
CA ALA A 67 -0.57 3.01 -1.59
C ALA A 67 -0.04 3.98 -2.66
N ARG A 68 -0.10 3.61 -3.95
CA ARG A 68 0.44 4.44 -5.05
C ARG A 68 -0.60 5.39 -5.63
N CYS A 69 -1.74 4.85 -6.07
CA CYS A 69 -2.80 5.66 -6.69
C CYS A 69 -3.86 6.11 -5.69
N GLN A 70 -3.80 5.66 -4.44
CA GLN A 70 -4.72 6.02 -3.35
C GLN A 70 -6.18 5.60 -3.56
N ASN A 71 -6.48 4.84 -4.63
CA ASN A 71 -7.80 4.32 -4.92
C ASN A 71 -8.09 3.01 -4.18
N TRP A 72 -9.37 2.77 -3.93
CA TRP A 72 -9.89 1.53 -3.35
C TRP A 72 -10.12 0.46 -4.43
N VAL A 73 -9.59 -0.74 -4.20
CA VAL A 73 -9.67 -1.86 -5.15
C VAL A 73 -10.31 -3.06 -4.46
N CYS A 74 -11.28 -3.71 -5.11
CA CYS A 74 -11.85 -4.96 -4.61
C CYS A 74 -10.85 -6.11 -4.81
N PHE A 75 -11.08 -7.23 -4.11
CA PHE A 75 -10.16 -8.37 -4.16
C PHE A 75 -10.04 -8.95 -5.57
N ASP A 76 -11.13 -8.98 -6.32
CA ASP A 76 -11.17 -9.51 -7.68
C ASP A 76 -10.28 -8.70 -8.64
N HIS A 77 -10.41 -7.38 -8.64
CA HIS A 77 -9.59 -6.48 -9.46
C HIS A 77 -8.16 -6.27 -8.94
N LEU A 78 -7.88 -6.68 -7.70
CA LEU A 78 -6.55 -6.60 -7.12
C LEU A 78 -5.65 -7.74 -7.60
N VAL A 79 -6.16 -8.99 -7.60
CA VAL A 79 -5.35 -10.20 -7.86
C VAL A 79 -6.01 -11.32 -8.69
N VAL A 80 -7.31 -11.28 -8.96
CA VAL A 80 -8.03 -12.41 -9.58
C VAL A 80 -8.31 -12.16 -11.07
N SER A 81 -9.26 -11.27 -11.39
CA SER A 81 -9.63 -10.95 -12.77
C SER A 81 -8.68 -9.94 -13.41
N GLN A 82 -8.10 -9.07 -12.58
CA GLN A 82 -7.08 -8.10 -12.95
C GLN A 82 -5.97 -8.12 -11.89
N ILE A 83 -4.73 -7.92 -12.32
CA ILE A 83 -3.61 -7.67 -11.41
C ILE A 83 -3.44 -6.16 -11.35
N HIS A 84 -3.87 -5.54 -10.25
CA HIS A 84 -3.77 -4.09 -10.08
C HIS A 84 -2.30 -3.66 -9.96
N LEU A 85 -1.74 -3.25 -11.09
CA LEU A 85 -0.49 -2.53 -11.18
C LEU A 85 -0.86 -1.14 -11.65
N CYS A 86 -0.75 -0.14 -10.78
CA CYS A 86 -1.11 1.23 -11.14
C CYS A 86 -0.41 1.59 -12.46
N PRO A 87 -1.13 2.14 -13.45
CA PRO A 87 -0.43 2.80 -14.54
C PRO A 87 0.50 3.83 -13.89
N LEU A 88 1.78 3.79 -14.28
CA LEU A 88 2.88 4.50 -13.63
C LEU A 88 2.52 5.95 -13.23
N PRO A 89 3.12 6.47 -12.14
CA PRO A 89 2.86 7.81 -11.61
C PRO A 89 3.20 8.94 -12.59
#